data_AF-A0A1Y3WJE6-F1
#
_entry.id   AF-A0A1Y3WJE6-F1
#
_cell.length_a   1.000
_cell.length_b   1.000
_cell.length_c   1.000
_cell.angle_alpha   90.00
_cell.angle_beta   90.00
_cell.angle_gamma   90.00
#
_symmetry.space_group_name_H-M   'P 1'
#
loop_
_entity.id
_entity.type
_entity.pdbx_description
1 polymer ?
#
loop_
_entity_poly.entity_id
_entity_poly.type
_entity_poly.pdbx_seq_one_letter_code
_entity_poly.pdbx_strand_id
1 'polypeptide(L)'
;MLLCACGSKVADGDYAGAFKEYVKSELEAGTWVLTADEGLTPDQVDSIQVEELHPVTIADSLRVGRQMAIDTYISTEQQLKYDMEVAEHNYKLDENSLFARRAEYARRLAEARRTHGNDINYASKIKSYEESMESLPKDHQAYVKFDTDRDFSYIRKYEEAKTAYDQFVSVSVENYIDSCMVQYAGRDTTEVLGKVARVEFITPDGYQSAVVLFNESPTYVKSIITDSQAMEDDDVEVDAMEYEADE
;
A
#
# COMPACT_ATOMS: atom_id res chain seq x y z
N MET A 1 15.70 3.79 -20.28
CA MET A 1 15.57 3.90 -21.75
C MET A 1 15.08 5.32 -22.03
N LEU A 2 15.96 6.23 -22.43
CA LEU A 2 15.60 7.62 -22.74
C LEU A 2 14.81 7.61 -24.06
N LEU A 3 13.50 7.82 -24.01
CA LEU A 3 12.73 8.23 -25.18
C LEU A 3 12.86 9.76 -25.31
N CYS A 4 13.93 10.17 -25.98
CA CYS A 4 14.04 11.51 -26.54
C CYS A 4 13.13 11.56 -27.77
N ALA A 5 11.89 12.03 -27.60
CA ALA A 5 10.99 12.34 -28.70
C ALA A 5 11.13 13.83 -29.08
N CYS A 6 11.41 14.06 -30.35
CA CYS A 6 11.69 15.35 -30.98
C CYS A 6 10.52 16.35 -30.90
N GLY A 7 10.85 17.61 -30.63
CA GLY A 7 10.14 18.86 -30.95
C GLY A 7 8.62 18.82 -31.10
N SER A 8 7.90 19.20 -30.04
CA SER A 8 6.49 19.57 -30.10
C SER A 8 6.28 20.70 -31.11
N LYS A 9 5.33 20.52 -32.04
CA LYS A 9 4.88 21.56 -33.00
C LYS A 9 4.00 22.64 -32.36
N VAL A 10 3.78 22.55 -31.05
CA VAL A 10 2.94 23.44 -30.25
C VAL A 10 3.79 24.60 -29.75
N ALA A 11 3.30 25.82 -29.92
CA ALA A 11 4.00 27.02 -29.46
C ALA A 11 3.95 27.14 -27.93
N ASP A 12 4.93 27.80 -27.34
CA ASP A 12 4.95 28.03 -25.89
C ASP A 12 3.70 28.80 -25.45
N GLY A 13 2.94 28.23 -24.52
CA GLY A 13 1.70 28.81 -24.00
C GLY A 13 0.46 28.49 -24.84
N ASP A 14 0.57 27.66 -25.88
CA ASP A 14 -0.57 27.19 -26.68
C ASP A 14 -1.25 26.00 -25.99
N TYR A 15 -2.05 26.31 -24.97
CA TYR A 15 -2.84 25.32 -24.22
C TYR A 15 -3.78 24.51 -25.12
N ALA A 16 -4.45 25.17 -26.07
CA ALA A 16 -5.41 24.51 -26.94
C ALA A 16 -4.71 23.53 -27.90
N GLY A 17 -3.57 23.93 -28.47
CA GLY A 17 -2.72 23.05 -29.27
C GLY A 17 -2.15 21.89 -28.46
N ALA A 18 -1.67 22.15 -27.24
CA ALA A 18 -1.17 21.12 -26.33
C ALA A 18 -2.24 20.07 -25.98
N PHE A 19 -3.46 20.52 -25.68
CA PHE A 19 -4.58 19.63 -25.40
C PHE A 19 -5.01 18.84 -26.64
N LYS A 20 -5.07 19.47 -27.81
CA LYS A 20 -5.44 18.79 -29.05
C LYS A 20 -4.45 17.69 -29.45
N GLU A 21 -3.15 17.93 -29.30
CA GLU A 21 -2.12 16.90 -29.52
C GLU A 21 -2.20 15.78 -28.48
N TYR A 22 -2.54 16.09 -27.22
CA TYR A 22 -2.79 15.06 -26.20
C TYR A 22 -3.98 14.17 -26.57
N VAL A 23 -5.13 14.75 -26.91
CA VAL A 23 -6.33 14.00 -27.37
C VAL A 23 -5.96 13.05 -28.51
N LYS A 24 -5.21 13.55 -29.48
CA LYS A 24 -4.74 12.75 -30.61
C LYS A 24 -3.86 11.58 -30.18
N SER A 25 -2.89 11.81 -29.31
CA SER A 25 -2.03 10.76 -28.77
C SER A 25 -2.82 9.68 -28.04
N GLU A 26 -3.77 10.07 -27.19
CA GLU A 26 -4.59 9.12 -26.43
C GLU A 26 -5.56 8.32 -27.31
N LEU A 27 -6.13 8.93 -28.34
CA LEU A 27 -6.97 8.24 -29.33
C LEU A 27 -6.15 7.26 -30.17
N GLU A 28 -4.94 7.63 -30.61
CA GLU A 28 -4.02 6.74 -31.32
C GLU A 28 -3.57 5.55 -30.44
N ALA A 29 -3.40 5.78 -29.13
CA ALA A 29 -3.05 4.74 -28.16
C ALA A 29 -4.24 3.90 -27.68
N GLY A 30 -5.48 4.32 -27.94
CA GLY A 30 -6.69 3.69 -27.42
C GLY A 30 -6.89 3.87 -25.91
N THR A 31 -6.33 4.93 -25.33
CA THR A 31 -6.37 5.25 -23.89
C THR A 31 -7.23 6.46 -23.55
N TRP A 32 -7.94 7.01 -24.54
CA TRP A 32 -8.87 8.12 -24.34
C TRP A 32 -10.05 7.73 -23.43
N VAL A 33 -10.31 8.54 -22.38
CA VAL A 33 -11.29 8.22 -21.32
C VAL A 33 -12.34 9.29 -21.06
N LEU A 34 -12.28 10.44 -21.73
CA LEU A 34 -13.19 11.56 -21.45
C LEU A 34 -14.53 11.50 -22.19
N THR A 35 -14.73 10.53 -23.10
CA THR A 35 -15.99 10.38 -23.86
C THR A 35 -16.34 8.90 -24.04
N ALA A 36 -17.62 8.62 -24.27
CA ALA A 36 -18.13 7.28 -24.57
C ALA A 36 -18.16 6.96 -26.08
N ASP A 37 -18.05 7.95 -26.96
CA ASP A 37 -17.88 7.77 -28.40
C ASP A 37 -16.58 7.03 -28.75
N GLU A 38 -16.71 5.74 -29.07
CA GLU A 38 -15.64 4.86 -29.54
C GLU A 38 -15.08 5.27 -30.91
N GLY A 39 -15.73 6.20 -31.62
CA GLY A 39 -15.35 6.71 -32.93
C GLY A 39 -14.78 8.13 -32.93
N LEU A 40 -14.51 8.72 -31.76
CA LEU A 40 -13.99 10.09 -31.67
C LEU A 40 -12.66 10.21 -32.42
N THR A 41 -12.56 11.23 -33.29
CA THR A 41 -11.32 11.63 -33.94
C THR A 41 -10.86 13.00 -33.45
N PRO A 42 -9.54 13.32 -33.51
CA PRO A 42 -9.02 14.60 -33.01
C PRO A 42 -9.62 15.83 -33.68
N ASP A 43 -10.09 15.70 -34.93
CA ASP A 43 -10.70 16.80 -35.68
C ASP A 43 -12.15 17.08 -35.25
N GLN A 44 -12.77 16.16 -34.47
CA GLN A 44 -14.10 16.33 -33.91
C GLN A 44 -14.08 17.00 -32.52
N VAL A 45 -12.90 17.25 -31.95
CA VAL A 45 -12.74 18.08 -30.75
C VAL A 45 -12.57 19.53 -31.19
N ASP A 46 -13.59 20.34 -30.90
CA ASP A 46 -13.66 21.74 -31.32
C ASP A 46 -13.99 22.67 -30.15
N SER A 47 -13.90 23.99 -30.36
CA SER A 47 -14.23 25.03 -29.39
C SER A 47 -13.48 24.90 -28.05
N ILE A 48 -12.20 24.54 -28.11
CA ILE A 48 -11.35 24.41 -26.92
C ILE A 48 -11.18 25.79 -26.27
N GLN A 49 -11.78 25.97 -25.09
CA GLN A 49 -11.57 27.12 -24.21
C GLN A 49 -10.75 26.67 -23.00
N VAL A 50 -9.81 27.52 -22.57
CA VAL A 50 -8.91 27.19 -21.47
C VAL A 50 -8.90 28.32 -20.45
N GLU A 51 -9.18 27.97 -19.21
CA GLU A 51 -9.08 28.85 -18.05
C GLU A 51 -7.93 28.35 -17.16
N GLU A 52 -6.83 29.12 -17.08
CA GLU A 52 -5.73 28.83 -16.16
C GLU A 52 -6.21 29.03 -14.71
N LEU A 53 -6.12 27.98 -13.89
CA LEU A 53 -6.60 28.02 -12.51
C LEU A 53 -5.45 28.45 -11.58
N HIS A 54 -4.36 27.68 -11.55
CA HIS A 54 -3.19 27.99 -10.74
C HIS A 54 -1.94 27.24 -11.22
N PRO A 55 -0.73 27.79 -11.00
CA PRO A 55 0.50 27.05 -11.17
C PRO A 55 0.63 25.97 -10.08
N VAL A 56 1.37 24.90 -10.39
CA VAL A 56 1.81 23.90 -9.43
C VAL A 56 3.30 24.10 -9.19
N THR A 57 3.66 24.38 -7.95
CA THR A 57 5.07 24.60 -7.57
C THR A 57 5.69 23.36 -6.92
N ILE A 58 7.00 23.39 -6.74
CA ILE A 58 7.71 22.43 -5.89
C ILE A 58 7.15 22.47 -4.46
N ALA A 59 6.79 23.64 -3.92
CA ALA A 59 6.20 23.75 -2.59
C ALA A 59 4.88 22.96 -2.47
N ASP A 60 4.02 23.04 -3.50
CA ASP A 60 2.76 22.28 -3.54
C ASP A 60 3.02 20.78 -3.58
N SER A 61 3.98 20.37 -4.40
CA SER A 61 4.36 18.96 -4.54
C SER A 61 5.00 18.39 -3.27
N LEU A 62 5.81 19.19 -2.57
CA LEU A 62 6.40 18.80 -1.29
C LEU A 62 5.32 18.68 -0.20
N ARG A 63 4.35 19.59 -0.15
CA ARG A 63 3.25 19.55 0.83
C ARG A 63 2.42 18.28 0.67
N VAL A 64 1.89 18.04 -0.53
CA VAL A 64 1.06 16.86 -0.83
C VAL A 64 1.89 15.59 -0.72
N GLY A 65 3.09 15.58 -1.31
CA GLY A 65 4.00 14.44 -1.30
C GLY A 65 4.43 14.03 0.11
N ARG A 66 4.63 15.00 1.02
CA ARG A 66 4.92 14.71 2.43
C ARG A 66 3.77 14.01 3.13
N GLN A 67 2.54 14.49 2.95
CA GLN A 67 1.37 13.85 3.57
C GLN A 67 1.18 12.42 3.04
N MET A 68 1.25 12.24 1.72
CA MET A 68 1.17 10.91 1.11
C MET A 68 2.28 9.96 1.60
N ALA A 69 3.50 10.47 1.77
CA ALA A 69 4.61 9.68 2.31
C ALA A 69 4.36 9.28 3.77
N ILE A 70 3.81 10.18 4.59
CA ILE A 70 3.42 9.87 5.98
C ILE A 70 2.34 8.79 6.01
N ASP A 71 1.28 8.95 5.22
CA ASP A 71 0.17 8.00 5.21
C ASP A 71 0.63 6.61 4.75
N THR A 72 1.46 6.58 3.70
CA THR A 72 2.05 5.33 3.19
C THR A 72 2.98 4.68 4.22
N TYR A 73 3.79 5.47 4.92
CA TYR A 73 4.66 4.97 5.98
C TYR A 73 3.84 4.33 7.10
N ILE A 74 2.83 5.03 7.60
CA ILE A 74 1.95 4.58 8.69
C ILE A 74 1.21 3.30 8.27
N SER A 75 0.62 3.27 7.07
CA SER A 75 -0.11 2.08 6.61
C SER A 75 0.81 0.87 6.46
N THR A 76 2.03 1.08 5.96
CA THR A 76 3.02 0.01 5.80
C THR A 76 3.51 -0.50 7.15
N GLU A 77 3.79 0.39 8.10
CA GLU A 77 4.16 0.03 9.48
C GLU A 77 3.07 -0.83 10.12
N GLN A 78 1.81 -0.40 10.02
CA GLN A 78 0.67 -1.12 10.59
C GLN A 78 0.52 -2.51 10.00
N GLN A 79 0.64 -2.65 8.68
CA GLN A 79 0.55 -3.95 8.02
C GLN A 79 1.67 -4.90 8.46
N LEU A 80 2.92 -4.42 8.47
CA LEU A 80 4.06 -5.22 8.89
C LEU A 80 3.96 -5.65 10.36
N LYS A 81 3.48 -4.74 11.22
CA LYS A 81 3.21 -5.04 12.62
C LYS A 81 2.14 -6.11 12.77
N TYR A 82 1.03 -5.98 12.04
CA TYR A 82 -0.04 -6.98 12.02
C TYR A 82 0.47 -8.35 11.59
N ASP A 83 1.24 -8.42 10.49
CA ASP A 83 1.79 -9.68 9.98
C ASP A 83 2.73 -10.35 11.00
N MET A 84 3.56 -9.55 11.68
CA MET A 84 4.42 -10.02 12.77
C MET A 84 3.60 -10.57 13.96
N GLU A 85 2.56 -9.85 14.41
CA GLU A 85 1.71 -10.26 15.53
C GLU A 85 0.92 -11.53 15.21
N VAL A 86 0.40 -11.65 13.98
CA VAL A 86 -0.28 -12.87 13.50
C VAL A 86 0.69 -14.04 13.46
N ALA A 87 1.91 -13.84 12.96
CA ALA A 87 2.93 -14.89 12.94
C ALA A 87 3.32 -15.33 14.36
N GLU A 88 3.48 -14.38 15.29
CA GLU A 88 3.77 -14.68 16.71
C GLU A 88 2.63 -15.48 17.35
N HIS A 89 1.39 -15.07 17.09
CA HIS A 89 0.20 -15.74 17.60
C HIS A 89 0.15 -17.19 17.12
N ASN A 90 0.36 -17.43 15.83
CA ASN A 90 0.34 -18.77 15.24
C ASN A 90 1.43 -19.67 15.81
N TYR A 91 2.64 -19.16 15.97
CA TYR A 91 3.74 -19.87 16.63
C TYR A 91 3.35 -20.29 18.06
N LYS A 92 2.87 -19.35 18.88
CA LYS A 92 2.46 -19.64 20.26
C LYS A 92 1.29 -20.62 20.32
N LEU A 93 0.36 -20.54 19.38
CA LEU A 93 -0.78 -21.46 19.32
C LEU A 93 -0.34 -22.89 19.02
N ASP A 94 0.56 -23.09 18.05
CA ASP A 94 1.13 -24.41 17.73
C ASP A 94 1.94 -24.98 18.91
N GLU A 95 2.81 -24.16 19.52
CA GLU A 95 3.58 -24.55 20.70
C GLU A 95 2.67 -25.03 21.84
N ASN A 96 1.68 -24.22 22.20
CA ASN A 96 0.73 -24.56 23.27
C ASN A 96 -0.08 -25.81 22.93
N SER A 97 -0.47 -26.01 21.67
CA SER A 97 -1.18 -27.21 21.21
C SER A 97 -0.34 -28.47 21.42
N LEU A 98 0.95 -28.42 21.10
CA LEU A 98 1.85 -29.56 21.30
C LEU A 98 2.09 -29.86 22.78
N PHE A 99 2.26 -28.83 23.61
CA PHE A 99 2.38 -29.01 25.06
C PHE A 99 1.11 -29.60 25.68
N ALA A 100 -0.06 -29.13 25.24
CA ALA A 100 -1.35 -29.69 25.67
C ALA A 100 -1.48 -31.18 25.29
N ARG A 101 -1.09 -31.54 24.06
CA ARG A 101 -1.07 -32.95 23.61
C ARG A 101 -0.09 -33.79 24.42
N ARG A 102 1.10 -33.28 24.72
CA ARG A 102 2.08 -33.98 25.56
C ARG A 102 1.54 -34.21 26.97
N ALA A 103 0.93 -33.19 27.58
CA ALA A 103 0.31 -33.29 28.90
C ALA A 103 -0.82 -34.33 28.92
N GLU A 104 -1.62 -34.40 27.85
CA GLU A 104 -2.67 -35.41 27.72
C GLU A 104 -2.10 -36.83 27.61
N TYR A 105 -1.04 -37.05 26.83
CA TYR A 105 -0.37 -38.36 26.80
C TYR A 105 0.27 -38.72 28.15
N ALA A 106 0.86 -37.76 28.85
CA ALA A 106 1.40 -37.97 30.19
C ALA A 106 0.31 -38.41 31.18
N ARG A 107 -0.87 -37.79 31.12
CA ARG A 107 -2.05 -38.17 31.92
C ARG A 107 -2.51 -39.60 31.61
N ARG A 108 -2.68 -39.93 30.32
CA ARG A 108 -3.09 -41.28 29.87
C ARG A 108 -2.07 -42.34 30.25
N LEU A 109 -0.78 -42.02 30.14
CA LEU A 109 0.31 -42.91 30.56
C LEU A 109 0.25 -43.19 32.06
N ALA A 110 0.08 -42.15 32.88
CA ALA A 110 -0.03 -42.27 34.32
C ALA A 110 -1.25 -43.12 34.74
N GLU A 111 -2.40 -42.88 34.11
CA GLU A 111 -3.63 -43.66 34.34
C GLU A 111 -3.47 -45.12 33.91
N ALA A 112 -2.92 -45.38 32.72
CA ALA A 112 -2.70 -46.73 32.23
C ALA A 112 -1.72 -47.52 33.11
N ARG A 113 -0.63 -46.88 33.59
CA ARG A 113 0.30 -47.49 34.54
C ARG A 113 -0.36 -47.79 35.88
N ARG A 114 -1.23 -46.91 36.37
CA ARG A 114 -1.96 -47.10 37.63
C ARG A 114 -2.95 -48.27 37.55
N THR A 115 -3.71 -48.37 36.46
CA THR A 115 -4.80 -49.34 36.34
C THR A 115 -4.33 -50.69 35.79
N HIS A 116 -3.35 -50.69 34.90
CA HIS A 116 -2.96 -51.86 34.11
C HIS A 116 -1.45 -52.14 34.10
N GLY A 117 -0.66 -51.53 35.00
CA GLY A 117 0.80 -51.64 34.98
C GLY A 117 1.38 -53.06 35.06
N ASN A 118 0.64 -54.00 35.64
CA ASN A 118 1.01 -55.42 35.74
C ASN A 118 0.30 -56.31 34.71
N ASP A 119 -0.54 -55.75 33.84
CA ASP A 119 -1.27 -56.49 32.81
C ASP A 119 -0.45 -56.55 31.51
N ILE A 120 0.04 -57.75 31.18
CA ILE A 120 0.80 -58.02 29.96
C ILE A 120 0.05 -57.57 28.69
N ASN A 121 -1.28 -57.63 28.68
CA ASN A 121 -2.07 -57.25 27.51
C ASN A 121 -2.07 -55.73 27.28
N TYR A 122 -1.80 -54.93 28.32
CA TYR A 122 -1.74 -53.47 28.24
C TYR A 122 -0.34 -52.90 28.03
N ALA A 123 0.71 -53.74 28.11
CA ALA A 123 2.10 -53.31 27.97
C ALA A 123 2.36 -52.53 26.68
N SER A 124 1.81 -52.99 25.54
CA SER A 124 1.93 -52.32 24.24
C SER A 124 1.28 -50.93 24.23
N LYS A 125 0.10 -50.78 24.87
CA LYS A 125 -0.63 -49.51 24.95
C LYS A 125 0.09 -48.49 25.84
N ILE A 126 0.64 -48.94 26.98
CA ILE A 126 1.46 -48.10 27.87
C ILE A 126 2.69 -47.59 27.12
N LYS A 127 3.39 -48.47 26.41
CA LYS A 127 4.56 -48.11 25.60
C LYS A 127 4.21 -47.10 24.50
N SER A 128 3.08 -47.27 23.82
CA SER A 128 2.62 -46.33 22.79
C SER A 128 2.35 -44.92 23.35
N TYR A 129 1.78 -44.80 24.56
CA TYR A 129 1.60 -43.49 25.21
C TYR A 129 2.92 -42.84 25.60
N GLU A 130 3.89 -43.63 26.07
CA GLU A 130 5.24 -43.17 26.39
C GLU A 130 5.95 -42.63 25.14
N GLU A 131 6.01 -43.40 24.06
CA GLU A 131 6.61 -42.99 22.78
C GLU A 131 5.93 -41.73 22.21
N SER A 132 4.60 -41.67 22.27
CA SER A 132 3.84 -40.50 21.79
C SER A 132 4.15 -39.24 22.61
N MET A 133 4.22 -39.36 23.93
CA MET A 133 4.59 -38.26 24.81
C MET A 133 6.02 -37.80 24.54
N GLU A 134 6.97 -38.73 24.44
CA GLU A 134 8.39 -38.44 24.22
C GLU A 134 8.66 -37.78 22.87
N SER A 135 7.87 -38.10 21.84
CA SER A 135 7.96 -37.49 20.52
C SER A 135 7.58 -36.01 20.47
N LEU A 136 6.86 -35.50 21.47
CA LEU A 136 6.39 -34.12 21.53
C LEU A 136 7.34 -33.23 22.35
N PRO A 137 7.48 -31.94 22.01
CA PRO A 137 8.34 -31.03 22.77
C PRO A 137 7.83 -30.85 24.21
N LYS A 138 8.75 -30.74 25.16
CA LYS A 138 8.46 -30.65 26.60
C LYS A 138 8.50 -29.22 27.16
N ASP A 139 9.16 -28.34 26.44
CA ASP A 139 9.41 -26.94 26.80
C ASP A 139 9.70 -26.15 25.51
N HIS A 140 9.79 -24.83 25.64
CA HIS A 140 10.05 -23.93 24.53
C HIS A 140 11.34 -24.27 23.78
N GLN A 141 12.43 -24.59 24.49
CA GLN A 141 13.69 -24.92 23.85
C GLN A 141 13.58 -26.20 22.98
N ALA A 142 12.86 -27.21 23.46
CA ALA A 142 12.55 -28.40 22.67
C ALA A 142 11.61 -28.09 21.51
N TYR A 143 10.65 -27.19 21.69
CA TYR A 143 9.76 -26.73 20.61
C TYR A 143 10.55 -26.02 19.51
N VAL A 144 11.45 -25.10 19.85
CA VAL A 144 12.28 -24.38 18.86
C VAL A 144 13.03 -25.36 17.97
N LYS A 145 13.70 -26.34 18.58
CA LYS A 145 14.39 -27.39 17.81
C LYS A 145 13.42 -28.21 16.96
N PHE A 146 12.31 -28.64 17.55
CA PHE A 146 11.29 -29.43 16.88
C PHE A 146 10.67 -28.71 15.68
N ASP A 147 10.42 -27.40 15.78
CA ASP A 147 9.87 -26.58 14.70
C ASP A 147 10.91 -26.26 13.63
N THR A 148 12.19 -26.07 14.02
CA THR A 148 13.30 -25.85 13.08
C THR A 148 13.53 -27.07 12.17
N ASP A 149 13.34 -28.28 12.70
CA ASP A 149 13.51 -29.52 11.96
C ASP A 149 12.36 -29.81 10.97
N ARG A 150 11.29 -29.00 10.96
CA ARG A 150 10.15 -29.14 10.03
C ARG A 150 10.39 -28.40 8.72
N ASP A 151 9.83 -28.93 7.62
CA ASP A 151 9.80 -28.25 6.32
C ASP A 151 9.12 -26.88 6.41
N PHE A 152 8.01 -26.81 7.17
CA PHE A 152 7.30 -25.59 7.52
C PHE A 152 7.53 -25.25 9.00
N SER A 153 8.07 -24.06 9.27
CA SER A 153 8.39 -23.58 10.62
C SER A 153 7.63 -22.28 10.92
N TYR A 154 6.89 -22.28 12.03
CA TYR A 154 6.19 -21.09 12.52
C TYR A 154 7.17 -20.06 13.10
N ILE A 155 8.25 -20.51 13.75
CA ILE A 155 9.28 -19.61 14.28
C ILE A 155 9.96 -18.85 13.15
N ARG A 156 10.37 -19.55 12.08
CA ARG A 156 10.99 -18.90 10.92
C ARG A 156 10.06 -17.87 10.28
N LYS A 157 8.76 -18.15 10.21
CA LYS A 157 7.76 -17.19 9.71
C LYS A 157 7.66 -15.95 10.60
N TYR A 158 7.66 -16.13 11.93
CA TYR A 158 7.70 -15.02 12.88
C TYR A 158 9.00 -14.22 12.77
N GLU A 159 10.15 -14.87 12.69
CA GLU A 159 11.46 -14.21 12.56
C GLU A 159 11.58 -13.43 11.24
N GLU A 160 11.07 -13.98 10.14
CA GLU A 160 10.97 -13.29 8.84
C GLU A 160 10.13 -12.02 8.96
N ALA A 161 8.91 -12.12 9.52
CA ALA A 161 8.00 -10.98 9.68
C ALA A 161 8.56 -9.93 10.64
N LYS A 162 9.14 -10.36 11.78
CA LYS A 162 9.80 -9.48 12.74
C LYS A 162 10.98 -8.75 12.10
N THR A 163 11.80 -9.45 11.32
CA THR A 163 12.94 -8.84 10.63
C THR A 163 12.47 -7.77 9.63
N ALA A 164 11.41 -8.04 8.87
CA ALA A 164 10.84 -7.06 7.95
C ALA A 164 10.31 -5.82 8.70
N TYR A 165 9.57 -6.02 9.79
CA TYR A 165 9.09 -4.93 10.65
C TYR A 165 10.25 -4.12 11.23
N ASP A 166 11.22 -4.77 11.88
CA ASP A 166 12.39 -4.11 12.49
C ASP A 166 13.20 -3.32 11.46
N GLN A 167 13.41 -3.87 10.26
CA GLN A 167 14.10 -3.19 9.16
C GLN A 167 13.34 -1.95 8.71
N PHE A 168 12.02 -2.04 8.56
CA PHE A 168 11.19 -0.92 8.15
C PHE A 168 11.22 0.20 9.18
N VAL A 169 10.93 -0.08 10.46
CA VAL A 169 10.91 0.94 11.52
C VAL A 169 12.29 1.48 11.88
N SER A 170 13.38 0.80 11.48
CA SER A 170 14.73 1.34 11.59
C SER A 170 14.94 2.57 10.69
N VAL A 171 14.14 2.70 9.63
CA VAL A 171 14.06 3.90 8.81
C VAL A 171 13.08 4.86 9.49
N SER A 172 13.58 5.98 10.00
CA SER A 172 12.70 7.00 10.57
C SER A 172 11.72 7.55 9.51
N VAL A 173 10.54 7.98 9.95
CA VAL A 173 9.55 8.60 9.06
C VAL A 173 10.12 9.79 8.29
N GLU A 174 11.01 10.59 8.90
CA GLU A 174 11.65 11.72 8.21
C GLU A 174 12.61 11.24 7.12
N ASN A 175 13.43 10.21 7.38
CA ASN A 175 14.29 9.62 6.35
C ASN A 175 13.47 9.01 5.20
N TYR A 176 12.32 8.43 5.51
CA TYR A 176 11.40 7.90 4.50
C TYR A 176 10.84 9.03 3.63
N ILE A 177 10.32 10.10 4.24
CA ILE A 177 9.84 11.31 3.55
C ILE A 177 10.94 11.89 2.63
N ASP A 178 12.15 12.04 3.16
CA ASP A 178 13.29 12.57 2.40
C ASP A 178 13.61 11.69 1.18
N SER A 179 13.55 10.36 1.35
CA SER A 179 13.76 9.43 0.24
C SER A 179 12.71 9.56 -0.86
N CYS A 180 11.45 9.81 -0.50
CA CYS A 180 10.37 10.04 -1.45
C CYS A 180 10.50 11.39 -2.17
N MET A 181 11.07 12.40 -1.51
CA MET A 181 11.15 13.78 -2.01
C MET A 181 12.53 14.17 -2.57
N VAL A 182 13.44 13.20 -2.75
CA VAL A 182 14.83 13.44 -3.17
C VAL A 182 14.97 14.23 -4.48
N GLN A 183 13.99 14.11 -5.38
CA GLN A 183 13.95 14.84 -6.67
C GLN A 183 13.79 16.36 -6.53
N TYR A 184 13.40 16.84 -5.33
CA TYR A 184 13.24 18.25 -5.00
C TYR A 184 14.39 18.79 -4.12
N ALA A 185 15.34 17.94 -3.73
CA ALA A 185 16.41 18.33 -2.82
C ALA A 185 17.26 19.48 -3.40
N GLY A 186 17.35 20.58 -2.65
CA GLY A 186 18.13 21.77 -3.01
C GLY A 186 17.55 22.63 -4.13
N ARG A 187 16.33 22.35 -4.60
CA ARG A 187 15.63 23.16 -5.61
C ARG A 187 14.87 24.31 -4.96
N ASP A 188 14.62 25.36 -5.74
CA ASP A 188 13.81 26.50 -5.30
C ASP A 188 12.36 26.06 -5.18
N THR A 189 11.76 26.23 -3.99
CA THR A 189 10.38 25.80 -3.74
C THR A 189 9.35 26.58 -4.57
N THR A 190 9.73 27.74 -5.10
CA THR A 190 8.88 28.57 -5.98
C THR A 190 8.92 28.13 -7.45
N GLU A 191 9.79 27.18 -7.80
CA GLU A 191 9.89 26.64 -9.17
C GLU A 191 8.55 26.01 -9.60
N VAL A 192 8.06 26.42 -10.77
CA VAL A 192 6.79 25.94 -11.33
C VAL A 192 7.04 24.63 -12.08
N LEU A 193 6.37 23.57 -11.65
CA LEU A 193 6.44 22.25 -12.27
C LEU A 193 5.41 22.08 -13.39
N GLY A 194 4.31 22.84 -13.35
CA GLY A 194 3.23 22.75 -14.30
C GLY A 194 2.14 23.75 -14.02
N LYS A 195 1.13 23.77 -14.88
CA LYS A 195 -0.01 24.68 -14.78
C LYS A 195 -1.31 23.90 -14.84
N VAL A 196 -2.16 24.09 -13.85
CA VAL A 196 -3.51 23.53 -13.86
C VAL A 196 -4.41 24.48 -14.62
N ALA A 197 -5.18 23.94 -15.55
CA ALA A 197 -6.21 24.68 -16.25
C ALA A 197 -7.48 23.84 -16.40
N ARG A 198 -8.63 24.51 -16.37
CA ARG A 198 -9.89 23.93 -16.83
C ARG A 198 -9.95 24.05 -18.35
N VAL A 199 -10.16 22.94 -19.01
CA VAL A 199 -10.32 22.86 -20.47
C VAL A 199 -11.75 22.49 -20.76
N GLU A 200 -12.44 23.34 -21.50
CA GLU A 200 -13.80 23.14 -21.98
C GLU A 200 -13.75 22.91 -23.49
N PHE A 201 -14.44 21.89 -23.97
CA PHE A 201 -14.39 21.50 -25.39
C PHE A 201 -15.68 20.83 -25.82
N ILE A 202 -15.93 20.82 -27.13
CA ILE A 202 -17.11 20.19 -27.72
C ILE A 202 -16.69 18.91 -28.45
N THR A 203 -17.47 17.86 -28.22
CA THR A 203 -17.39 16.56 -28.88
C THR A 203 -18.72 16.25 -29.60
N PRO A 204 -18.83 15.20 -30.42
CA PRO A 204 -20.11 14.75 -30.96
C PRO A 204 -21.16 14.42 -29.90
N ASP A 205 -20.71 13.97 -28.71
CA ASP A 205 -21.56 13.68 -27.55
C ASP A 205 -22.02 14.96 -26.81
N GLY A 206 -21.50 16.13 -27.18
CA GLY A 206 -21.84 17.43 -26.62
C GLY A 206 -20.66 18.10 -25.91
N TYR A 207 -21.00 19.05 -25.03
CA TYR A 207 -20.04 19.82 -24.25
C TYR A 207 -19.38 18.96 -23.17
N GLN A 208 -18.07 19.09 -23.06
CA GLN A 208 -17.22 18.38 -22.11
C GLN A 208 -16.30 19.37 -21.39
N SER A 209 -15.91 19.03 -20.16
CA SER A 209 -14.93 19.79 -19.39
C SER A 209 -13.99 18.85 -18.65
N ALA A 210 -12.70 19.22 -18.58
CA ALA A 210 -11.71 18.49 -17.79
C ALA A 210 -10.76 19.46 -17.08
N VAL A 211 -10.29 19.08 -15.89
CA VAL A 211 -9.16 19.74 -15.25
C VAL A 211 -7.89 19.06 -15.73
N VAL A 212 -6.92 19.83 -16.21
CA VAL A 212 -5.74 19.33 -16.91
C VAL A 212 -4.49 19.95 -16.34
N LEU A 213 -3.47 19.13 -16.09
CA LEU A 213 -2.14 19.57 -15.73
C LEU A 213 -1.28 19.67 -17.00
N PHE A 214 -0.89 20.88 -17.37
CA PHE A 214 0.09 21.16 -18.42
C PHE A 214 1.50 21.22 -17.83
N ASN A 215 2.51 21.12 -18.68
CA ASN A 215 3.88 21.46 -18.30
C ASN A 215 4.04 22.98 -18.02
N GLU A 216 5.20 23.38 -17.49
CA GLU A 216 5.48 24.76 -17.06
C GLU A 216 5.20 25.81 -18.15
N SER A 217 5.67 25.53 -19.37
CA SER A 217 5.38 26.29 -20.59
C SER A 217 4.45 25.46 -21.47
N PRO A 218 3.13 25.67 -21.39
CA PRO A 218 2.10 24.80 -21.97
C PRO A 218 2.39 24.46 -23.43
N THR A 219 2.88 23.25 -23.63
CA THR A 219 3.23 22.66 -24.93
C THR A 219 2.85 21.18 -25.00
N TYR A 220 2.61 20.55 -23.84
CA TYR A 220 1.98 19.23 -23.72
C TYR A 220 1.22 19.07 -22.40
N VAL A 221 0.28 18.14 -22.39
CA VAL A 221 -0.47 17.73 -21.19
C VAL A 221 0.32 16.66 -20.43
N LYS A 222 0.52 16.86 -19.13
CA LYS A 222 1.12 15.88 -18.22
C LYS A 222 0.10 14.85 -17.75
N SER A 223 -1.10 15.29 -17.42
CA SER A 223 -2.18 14.42 -16.96
C SER A 223 -3.53 15.14 -16.98
N ILE A 224 -4.60 14.37 -17.10
CA ILE A 224 -5.95 14.82 -16.73
C ILE A 224 -6.13 14.58 -15.24
N ILE A 225 -6.64 15.59 -14.53
CA ILE A 225 -7.04 15.51 -13.13
C ILE A 225 -8.53 15.18 -13.13
N THR A 226 -8.87 13.93 -12.81
CA THR A 226 -10.27 13.50 -12.65
C THR A 226 -10.80 13.90 -11.27
N ASP A 227 -12.10 14.17 -11.16
CA ASP A 227 -12.79 14.74 -9.99
C ASP A 227 -12.48 14.08 -8.63
N SER A 228 -11.95 12.85 -8.60
CA SER A 228 -11.45 12.21 -7.38
C SER A 228 -10.22 12.88 -6.75
N GLN A 229 -9.57 13.84 -7.44
CA GLN A 229 -8.39 14.57 -6.95
C GLN A 229 -8.63 16.08 -6.78
N ALA A 230 -9.81 16.58 -7.16
CA ALA A 230 -10.08 18.02 -7.29
C ALA A 230 -10.96 18.61 -6.19
N MET A 231 -11.36 17.84 -5.18
CA MET A 231 -12.10 18.34 -4.01
C MET A 231 -11.47 17.89 -2.70
N GLU A 232 -10.39 18.57 -2.33
CA GLU A 232 -10.17 18.91 -0.92
C GLU A 232 -10.19 20.45 -0.86
N ASP A 233 -11.40 21.01 -1.05
CA ASP A 233 -11.66 22.35 -0.52
C ASP A 233 -11.67 22.21 1.01
N ASP A 234 -10.65 22.82 1.61
CA ASP A 234 -10.61 23.24 3.01
C ASP A 234 -11.95 23.92 3.37
N ASP A 235 -12.86 23.19 4.00
CA ASP A 235 -13.95 23.74 4.83
C ASP A 235 -14.56 22.60 5.66
N VAL A 236 -13.74 21.99 6.53
CA VAL A 236 -14.27 21.35 7.73
C VAL A 236 -13.98 22.28 8.89
N GLU A 237 -14.91 23.21 9.16
CA GLU A 237 -15.01 23.78 10.49
C GLU A 237 -15.15 22.61 11.46
N VAL A 238 -14.08 22.41 12.24
CA VAL A 238 -14.04 21.40 13.29
C VAL A 238 -14.96 21.92 14.40
N ASP A 239 -16.24 21.56 14.32
CA ASP A 239 -17.19 21.85 15.38
C ASP A 239 -16.73 21.07 16.63
N ALA A 240 -16.19 21.81 17.59
CA ALA A 240 -15.73 21.27 18.86
C ALA A 240 -16.94 20.70 19.61
N MET A 241 -17.13 19.38 19.55
CA MET A 241 -18.05 18.71 20.47
C MET A 241 -17.50 18.86 21.89
N GLU A 242 -18.07 19.80 22.65
CA GLU A 242 -18.06 19.78 24.11
C GLU A 242 -18.70 18.47 24.58
N TYR A 243 -17.89 17.61 25.20
CA TYR A 243 -18.40 16.51 26.00
C TYR A 243 -18.93 17.10 27.32
N GLU A 244 -20.24 17.36 27.37
CA GLU A 244 -20.97 17.42 28.64
C GLU A 244 -20.82 16.06 29.32
N ALA A 245 -20.09 16.07 30.44
CA ALA A 245 -19.99 14.94 31.34
C ALA A 245 -21.23 14.95 32.24
N ASP A 246 -22.23 14.13 31.90
CA ASP A 246 -23.33 13.84 32.81
C ASP A 246 -22.91 12.79 33.86
N GLU A 247 -23.38 13.06 35.09
CA GLU A 247 -23.06 12.50 36.42
C GLU A 247 -22.99 10.97 36.59
#